data_AF-A0A2T0KG74-F1
#
_entry.id   AF-A0A2T0KG74-F1
#
_cell.length_a   1.000
_cell.length_b   1.000
_cell.length_c   1.000
_cell.angle_alpha   90.00
_cell.angle_beta   90.00
_cell.angle_gamma   90.00
#
_symmetry.space_group_name_H-M   'P 1'
#
loop_
_entity.id
_entity.type
_entity.pdbx_description
1 polymer ?
#
loop_
_entity_poly.entity_id
_entity_poly.type
_entity_poly.pdbx_seq_one_letter_code
_entity_poly.pdbx_strand_id
1 'polypeptide(L)'
;MRRLRVFDATVAAHALERVAGREDAAQPAHAAQSTRAMLPTHVAQSTRAMLPTHAAQSTHATQPAHAELPTTHAFPTSRRAWLASTGAAFAIATLAPYAHALTSTTASPDPDAFSPQQSAAFRAWFARIVDQQMRRGPTPRWTQRDCAGLVRFAVGETLRPHDTRWLRANGMTSLADTSSMPPELQLSASQRGIANRWTQLDGSTGAYASAIALIQRNSRFVSKDVNQALPGDLLFFDQGDDQHLMIWLDRYIAYHTGTVTPTDTGLRAVAVSDLMQWKDSRWQPLDGNPNFVGVFRLDFLTP
;
A
#
# COMPACT_ATOMS: atom_id res chain seq x y z
N MET A 1 -31.76 22.08 -31.95
CA MET A 1 -30.80 22.87 -31.14
C MET A 1 -31.42 23.18 -29.78
N ARG A 2 -31.01 22.48 -28.73
CA ARG A 2 -31.31 22.83 -27.32
C ARG A 2 -30.05 22.52 -26.52
N ARG A 3 -29.37 23.57 -26.04
CA ARG A 3 -28.27 23.47 -25.07
C ARG A 3 -28.87 23.05 -23.73
N LEU A 4 -28.46 21.92 -23.17
CA LEU A 4 -28.68 21.59 -21.78
C LEU A 4 -27.39 21.81 -21.00
N ARG A 5 -27.54 22.40 -19.82
CA ARG A 5 -26.52 23.05 -19.02
C ARG A 5 -25.61 22.01 -18.36
N VAL A 6 -24.31 22.23 -18.47
CA VAL A 6 -23.28 21.63 -17.61
C VAL A 6 -23.58 22.11 -16.19
N PHE A 7 -23.94 21.20 -15.29
CA PHE A 7 -24.05 21.47 -13.86
C PHE A 7 -22.67 21.24 -13.24
N ASP A 8 -22.24 22.24 -12.48
CA ASP A 8 -20.86 22.52 -12.11
C ASP A 8 -20.47 21.76 -10.83
N ALA A 9 -19.48 20.87 -10.91
CA ALA A 9 -18.89 20.12 -9.80
C ALA A 9 -18.28 21.02 -8.70
N THR A 10 -18.12 22.31 -8.99
CA THR A 10 -17.63 23.36 -8.08
C THR A 10 -18.47 23.50 -6.78
N VAL A 11 -19.76 23.12 -6.79
CA VAL A 11 -20.64 23.33 -5.62
C VAL A 11 -20.37 22.33 -4.48
N ALA A 12 -19.85 21.13 -4.77
CA ALA A 12 -19.58 20.13 -3.73
C ALA A 12 -18.31 20.45 -2.92
N ALA A 13 -17.27 21.00 -3.56
CA ALA A 13 -16.05 21.42 -2.86
C ALA A 13 -16.28 22.63 -1.95
N HIS A 14 -17.15 23.57 -2.35
CA HIS A 14 -17.52 24.73 -1.52
C HIS A 14 -18.49 24.40 -0.37
N ALA A 15 -19.16 23.24 -0.40
CA ALA A 15 -20.03 22.79 0.68
C ALA A 15 -19.24 22.24 1.89
N LEU A 16 -17.93 21.97 1.73
CA LEU A 16 -17.04 21.48 2.78
C LEU A 16 -16.63 22.57 3.79
N GLU A 17 -16.87 23.86 3.48
CA GLU A 17 -16.24 24.97 4.22
C GLU A 17 -17.21 25.81 5.08
N ARG A 18 -18.54 25.60 4.95
CA ARG A 18 -19.54 26.45 5.62
C ARG A 18 -20.05 25.98 6.99
N VAL A 19 -19.53 24.87 7.53
CA VAL A 19 -19.95 24.36 8.85
C VAL A 19 -18.84 24.45 9.91
N ALA A 20 -17.58 24.67 9.52
CA ALA A 20 -16.44 24.68 10.46
C ALA A 20 -16.00 26.09 10.91
N GLY A 21 -16.61 27.16 10.41
CA GLY A 21 -16.16 28.54 10.65
C GLY A 21 -17.24 29.42 11.26
N ARG A 22 -17.63 29.18 12.52
CA ARG A 22 -18.35 30.18 13.30
C ARG A 22 -18.26 29.97 14.81
N GLU A 23 -17.07 30.16 15.40
CA GLU A 23 -16.95 30.62 16.79
C GLU A 23 -15.82 31.66 16.89
N ASP A 24 -16.27 32.90 17.10
CA ASP A 24 -15.68 34.06 17.77
C ASP A 24 -14.29 34.60 17.41
N ALA A 25 -14.34 35.69 16.63
CA ALA A 25 -13.37 36.76 16.64
C ALA A 25 -13.52 37.61 17.92
N ALA A 26 -12.45 37.68 18.71
CA ALA A 26 -12.20 38.81 19.61
C ALA A 26 -10.70 39.10 19.65
N GLN A 27 -10.32 40.27 19.15
CA GLN A 27 -8.99 40.86 19.24
C GLN A 27 -9.07 42.05 20.21
N PRO A 28 -8.01 42.32 21.02
CA PRO A 28 -7.17 43.50 20.77
C PRO A 28 -5.66 43.21 21.03
N ALA A 29 -4.73 43.67 20.19
CA ALA A 29 -4.03 44.97 20.19
C ALA A 29 -2.90 45.15 21.25
N HIS A 30 -1.73 45.59 20.72
CA HIS A 30 -0.56 46.26 21.35
C HIS A 30 0.57 45.48 22.05
N ALA A 31 1.70 45.42 21.32
CA ALA A 31 3.09 45.78 21.68
C ALA A 31 3.56 45.74 23.16
N ALA A 32 4.67 45.00 23.40
CA ALA A 32 5.93 45.54 23.93
C ALA A 32 7.01 44.45 24.03
N GLN A 33 8.22 44.79 23.57
CA GLN A 33 9.47 44.09 23.85
C GLN A 33 9.83 44.26 25.34
N SER A 34 10.32 43.20 25.99
CA SER A 34 11.28 43.36 27.09
C SER A 34 12.13 42.10 27.27
N THR A 35 13.42 42.31 27.07
CA THR A 35 14.57 41.58 27.63
C THR A 35 14.37 41.18 29.09
N ARG A 36 14.69 39.91 29.44
CA ARG A 36 15.62 39.59 30.54
C ARG A 36 15.97 38.09 30.59
N ALA A 37 17.26 37.83 30.69
CA ALA A 37 17.86 36.54 31.05
C ALA A 37 17.60 36.19 32.53
N MET A 38 17.47 34.91 32.85
CA MET A 38 18.01 34.32 34.08
C MET A 38 17.98 32.79 34.04
N LEU A 39 19.17 32.18 34.10
CA LEU A 39 19.40 30.82 34.60
C LEU A 39 18.91 30.70 36.06
N PRO A 40 18.66 29.46 36.53
CA PRO A 40 19.55 28.98 37.58
C PRO A 40 20.02 27.53 37.41
N THR A 41 21.26 27.35 37.85
CA THR A 41 22.00 26.12 38.16
C THR A 41 21.46 25.45 39.43
N HIS A 42 21.41 24.11 39.47
CA HIS A 42 21.71 23.19 40.60
C HIS A 42 21.26 21.78 40.17
N VAL A 43 22.15 20.86 39.78
CA VAL A 43 22.95 19.95 40.62
C VAL A 43 22.12 19.25 41.72
N ALA A 44 21.74 18.01 41.46
CA ALA A 44 21.55 16.98 42.49
C ALA A 44 21.99 15.63 41.92
N GLN A 45 22.97 15.04 42.61
CA GLN A 45 23.56 13.73 42.38
C GLN A 45 22.51 12.62 42.54
N SER A 46 22.55 11.61 41.68
CA SER A 46 21.90 10.33 41.96
C SER A 46 22.93 9.21 41.93
N THR A 47 22.86 8.44 43.00
CA THR A 47 23.80 7.46 43.49
C THR A 47 23.74 6.17 42.68
N ARG A 48 24.93 5.57 42.57
CA ARG A 48 25.26 4.25 42.01
C ARG A 48 24.50 3.11 42.71
N ALA A 49 23.84 2.25 41.94
CA ALA A 49 23.49 0.85 42.29
C ALA A 49 23.39 0.06 40.97
N MET A 50 24.45 -0.62 40.52
CA MET A 50 24.81 -2.01 40.82
C MET A 50 23.85 -3.02 40.15
N LEU A 51 24.31 -3.55 39.00
CA LEU A 51 23.80 -4.74 38.31
C LEU A 51 23.80 -5.97 39.24
N PRO A 52 22.90 -6.93 39.01
CA PRO A 52 23.39 -8.18 38.41
C PRO A 52 22.45 -8.70 37.31
N THR A 53 22.98 -8.93 36.11
CA THR A 53 22.31 -9.78 35.12
C THR A 53 23.09 -11.07 35.03
N HIS A 54 22.42 -12.16 35.40
CA HIS A 54 22.95 -13.51 35.40
C HIS A 54 23.43 -13.93 34.00
N ALA A 55 24.64 -14.49 34.00
CA ALA A 55 25.14 -15.37 32.97
C ALA A 55 24.40 -16.72 33.05
N ALA A 56 23.92 -17.21 31.91
CA ALA A 56 23.70 -18.63 31.69
C ALA A 56 24.14 -18.94 30.25
N GLN A 57 25.37 -19.43 30.15
CA GLN A 57 25.94 -20.01 28.93
C GLN A 57 25.33 -21.39 28.72
N SER A 58 24.88 -21.65 27.50
CA SER A 58 24.41 -22.97 27.05
C SER A 58 25.59 -23.92 26.91
N THR A 59 25.59 -24.99 27.70
CA THR A 59 26.56 -26.09 27.62
C THR A 59 26.09 -27.19 26.66
N HIS A 60 27.01 -27.59 25.79
CA HIS A 60 27.27 -28.94 25.26
C HIS A 60 26.19 -29.77 24.53
N ALA A 61 26.62 -30.16 23.32
CA ALA A 61 26.18 -31.28 22.49
C ALA A 61 26.18 -32.64 23.21
N THR A 62 25.46 -33.63 22.66
CA THR A 62 25.97 -34.96 22.25
C THR A 62 24.82 -35.86 21.76
N GLN A 63 24.98 -36.42 20.55
CA GLN A 63 24.20 -37.53 19.97
C GLN A 63 24.36 -38.82 20.79
N PRO A 64 23.48 -39.80 20.60
CA PRO A 64 23.99 -41.16 20.47
C PRO A 64 23.45 -41.88 19.24
N ALA A 65 24.37 -42.58 18.58
CA ALA A 65 24.12 -43.66 17.64
C ALA A 65 24.52 -44.99 18.29
N HIS A 66 24.04 -46.08 17.66
CA HIS A 66 24.39 -47.49 17.82
C HIS A 66 23.51 -48.35 18.74
N ALA A 67 22.77 -49.26 18.10
CA ALA A 67 22.62 -50.63 18.58
C ALA A 67 22.65 -51.58 17.38
N GLU A 68 23.49 -52.60 17.50
CA GLU A 68 23.92 -53.59 16.51
C GLU A 68 22.88 -54.69 16.21
N LEU A 69 23.02 -55.27 15.01
CA LEU A 69 22.60 -56.60 14.56
C LEU A 69 23.53 -57.68 15.16
N PRO A 70 23.17 -58.99 15.26
CA PRO A 70 23.33 -59.86 14.08
C PRO A 70 22.51 -61.17 13.98
N THR A 71 22.53 -61.70 12.74
CA THR A 71 22.63 -63.14 12.30
C THR A 71 21.46 -64.10 12.53
N THR A 72 20.69 -64.43 11.47
CA THR A 72 20.80 -65.56 10.49
C THR A 72 20.25 -66.90 10.99
N HIS A 73 19.24 -67.45 10.29
CA HIS A 73 19.18 -68.88 9.96
C HIS A 73 18.41 -69.15 8.65
N ALA A 74 19.10 -69.92 7.80
CA ALA A 74 18.85 -70.60 6.55
C ALA A 74 17.51 -71.34 6.25
N PHE A 75 17.11 -71.28 4.96
CA PHE A 75 16.61 -72.32 4.01
C PHE A 75 15.33 -73.15 4.33
N PRO A 76 14.67 -73.85 3.35
CA PRO A 76 14.91 -73.93 1.90
C PRO A 76 13.67 -73.71 1.00
N THR A 77 13.95 -73.65 -0.29
CA THR A 77 13.06 -73.74 -1.46
C THR A 77 12.42 -75.12 -1.63
N SER A 78 11.17 -75.15 -2.10
CA SER A 78 10.49 -76.34 -2.62
C SER A 78 9.78 -75.99 -3.93
N ARG A 79 10.13 -76.74 -4.99
CA ARG A 79 9.51 -76.72 -6.32
C ARG A 79 8.39 -77.76 -6.39
N ARG A 80 7.24 -77.39 -6.95
CA ARG A 80 6.32 -78.19 -7.79
C ARG A 80 5.06 -77.34 -8.03
N ALA A 81 4.92 -76.71 -9.19
CA ALA A 81 4.32 -77.25 -10.41
C ALA A 81 2.81 -77.50 -10.26
N TRP A 82 1.98 -76.70 -10.95
CA TRP A 82 0.93 -77.22 -11.84
C TRP A 82 0.42 -76.12 -12.78
N LEU A 83 0.30 -76.51 -14.05
CA LEU A 83 -0.26 -75.76 -15.16
C LEU A 83 -1.78 -75.95 -15.19
N ALA A 84 -2.52 -74.88 -15.49
CA ALA A 84 -3.82 -74.84 -16.19
C ALA A 84 -4.47 -73.47 -15.90
N SER A 85 -5.16 -72.75 -16.78
CA SER A 85 -5.38 -72.73 -18.22
C SER A 85 -6.15 -71.43 -18.45
N THR A 86 -5.81 -70.71 -19.53
CA THR A 86 -6.71 -69.89 -20.37
C THR A 86 -8.06 -69.42 -19.82
N GLY A 87 -8.26 -68.11 -19.75
CA GLY A 87 -9.59 -67.51 -19.79
C GLY A 87 -9.60 -66.03 -19.42
N ALA A 88 -10.30 -65.22 -20.22
CA ALA A 88 -10.59 -63.80 -20.01
C ALA A 88 -9.47 -62.78 -20.34
N ALA A 89 -9.04 -62.77 -21.60
CA ALA A 89 -8.94 -61.49 -22.29
C ALA A 89 -10.37 -61.00 -22.52
N PHE A 90 -10.83 -60.00 -21.76
CA PHE A 90 -11.74 -58.92 -22.19
C PHE A 90 -12.04 -58.01 -21.00
N ALA A 91 -11.87 -56.70 -21.23
CA ALA A 91 -12.40 -55.58 -20.45
C ALA A 91 -11.69 -55.15 -19.15
N ILE A 92 -10.45 -54.64 -19.22
CA ILE A 92 -10.05 -53.45 -18.44
C ILE A 92 -9.16 -52.56 -19.33
N ALA A 93 -9.77 -51.93 -20.33
CA ALA A 93 -9.12 -50.94 -21.18
C ALA A 93 -10.01 -49.70 -21.33
N THR A 94 -10.55 -49.15 -20.23
CA THR A 94 -11.37 -47.91 -20.28
C THR A 94 -11.34 -47.05 -19.01
N LEU A 95 -10.31 -47.10 -18.16
CA LEU A 95 -10.19 -46.18 -17.01
C LEU A 95 -8.87 -45.39 -16.95
N ALA A 96 -8.11 -45.35 -18.04
CA ALA A 96 -6.82 -44.67 -18.10
C ALA A 96 -6.76 -43.24 -18.69
N PRO A 97 -7.86 -42.49 -18.98
CA PRO A 97 -7.70 -41.08 -19.38
C PRO A 97 -8.24 -40.04 -18.38
N TYR A 98 -8.46 -40.37 -17.10
CA TYR A 98 -8.94 -39.37 -16.11
C TYR A 98 -7.91 -38.97 -15.03
N ALA A 99 -6.63 -39.32 -15.20
CA ALA A 99 -5.57 -38.98 -14.25
C ALA A 99 -4.70 -37.78 -14.67
N HIS A 100 -5.23 -36.88 -15.51
CA HIS A 100 -4.51 -35.67 -15.95
C HIS A 100 -5.39 -34.42 -15.87
N ALA A 101 -5.71 -33.94 -14.67
CA ALA A 101 -6.18 -32.56 -14.48
C ALA A 101 -6.08 -32.07 -13.03
N LEU A 102 -4.96 -32.31 -12.34
CA LEU A 102 -4.55 -31.51 -11.18
C LEU A 102 -3.05 -31.19 -11.28
N THR A 103 -2.58 -30.87 -12.47
CA THR A 103 -1.36 -30.08 -12.58
C THR A 103 -1.78 -28.68 -12.21
N SER A 104 -1.46 -28.26 -10.98
CA SER A 104 -1.46 -26.84 -10.64
C SER A 104 -0.60 -26.16 -11.71
N THR A 105 -1.24 -25.50 -12.67
CA THR A 105 -0.54 -24.51 -13.50
C THR A 105 -0.14 -23.44 -12.50
N THR A 106 1.06 -23.56 -11.95
CA THR A 106 1.70 -22.44 -11.27
C THR A 106 1.89 -21.42 -12.37
N ALA A 107 0.90 -20.54 -12.54
CA ALA A 107 1.02 -19.40 -13.42
C ALA A 107 2.36 -18.74 -13.08
N SER A 108 3.22 -18.54 -14.08
CA SER A 108 4.47 -17.84 -13.86
C SER A 108 4.15 -16.53 -13.15
N PRO A 109 4.83 -16.21 -12.04
CA PRO A 109 4.55 -15.00 -11.30
C PRO A 109 4.68 -13.81 -12.25
N ASP A 110 3.74 -12.87 -12.15
CA ASP A 110 3.76 -11.64 -12.93
C ASP A 110 5.13 -10.97 -12.75
N PRO A 111 5.90 -10.74 -13.84
CA PRO A 111 7.24 -10.16 -13.74
C PRO A 111 7.25 -8.74 -13.17
N ASP A 112 6.10 -8.06 -13.13
CA ASP A 112 5.95 -6.74 -12.52
C ASP A 112 5.47 -6.82 -11.06
N ALA A 113 5.02 -7.98 -10.56
CA ALA A 113 4.62 -8.14 -9.18
C ALA A 113 5.81 -7.99 -8.22
N PHE A 114 5.58 -7.30 -7.11
CA PHE A 114 6.56 -7.05 -6.08
C PHE A 114 6.58 -8.20 -5.07
N SER A 115 7.75 -8.51 -4.52
CA SER A 115 7.85 -9.34 -3.33
C SER A 115 7.21 -8.65 -2.12
N PRO A 116 6.88 -9.37 -1.03
CA PRO A 116 6.34 -8.75 0.18
C PRO A 116 7.24 -7.64 0.74
N GLN A 117 8.56 -7.82 0.69
CA GLN A 117 9.54 -6.82 1.13
C GLN A 117 9.55 -5.59 0.22
N GLN A 118 9.47 -5.79 -1.10
CA GLN A 118 9.33 -4.68 -2.06
C GLN A 118 8.01 -3.94 -1.85
N SER A 119 6.90 -4.65 -1.62
CA SER A 119 5.59 -4.07 -1.34
C SER A 119 5.60 -3.23 -0.06
N ALA A 120 6.22 -3.72 1.02
CA ALA A 120 6.35 -2.98 2.27
C ALA A 120 7.17 -1.69 2.11
N ALA A 121 8.32 -1.78 1.44
CA ALA A 121 9.18 -0.62 1.16
C ALA A 121 8.47 0.39 0.24
N PHE A 122 7.76 -0.08 -0.79
CA PHE A 122 6.96 0.77 -1.68
C PHE A 122 5.90 1.52 -0.88
N ARG A 123 5.10 0.84 -0.05
CA ARG A 123 4.04 1.50 0.73
C ARG A 123 4.59 2.58 1.65
N ALA A 124 5.70 2.29 2.32
CA ALA A 124 6.35 3.24 3.21
C ALA A 124 6.85 4.48 2.45
N TRP A 125 7.50 4.31 1.29
CA TRP A 125 7.93 5.44 0.45
C TRP A 125 6.76 6.20 -0.16
N PHE A 126 5.78 5.49 -0.72
CA PHE A 126 4.59 6.08 -1.32
C PHE A 126 3.83 6.93 -0.32
N ALA A 127 3.53 6.39 0.86
CA ALA A 127 2.84 7.12 1.91
C ALA A 127 3.62 8.36 2.35
N ARG A 128 4.95 8.22 2.51
CA ARG A 128 5.84 9.32 2.87
C ARG A 128 5.87 10.43 1.82
N ILE A 129 5.91 10.09 0.53
CA ILE A 129 5.93 11.06 -0.57
C ILE A 129 4.62 11.86 -0.58
N VAL A 130 3.48 11.18 -0.45
CA VAL A 130 2.17 11.85 -0.38
C VAL A 130 2.10 12.77 0.84
N ASP A 131 2.49 12.28 2.02
CA ASP A 131 2.54 13.04 3.26
C ASP A 131 3.48 14.27 3.17
N GLN A 132 4.58 14.18 2.44
CA GLN A 132 5.42 15.35 2.14
C GLN A 132 4.72 16.38 1.25
N GLN A 133 3.97 15.96 0.22
CA GLN A 133 3.16 16.90 -0.56
C GLN A 133 2.12 17.60 0.33
N MET A 134 1.54 16.88 1.30
CA MET A 134 0.58 17.45 2.25
C MET A 134 1.22 18.49 3.18
N ARG A 135 2.39 18.19 3.75
CA ARG A 135 3.04 19.05 4.74
C ARG A 135 3.78 20.25 4.16
N ARG A 136 4.46 20.05 3.03
CA ARG A 136 5.32 21.09 2.40
C ARG A 136 4.63 21.79 1.24
N GLY A 137 3.46 21.30 0.87
CA GLY A 137 2.80 21.66 -0.35
C GLY A 137 3.37 20.91 -1.56
N PRO A 138 2.70 21.06 -2.71
CA PRO A 138 3.07 20.39 -3.94
C PRO A 138 4.44 20.79 -4.47
N THR A 139 5.26 19.81 -4.84
CA THR A 139 6.53 20.08 -5.51
C THR A 139 6.30 20.58 -6.95
N PRO A 140 7.20 21.39 -7.54
CA PRO A 140 7.09 21.84 -8.93
C PRO A 140 7.07 20.70 -9.97
N ARG A 141 7.48 19.49 -9.56
CA ARG A 141 7.51 18.30 -10.41
C ARG A 141 6.14 17.66 -10.59
N TRP A 142 5.24 17.88 -9.63
CA TRP A 142 3.87 17.42 -9.74
C TRP A 142 3.06 18.42 -10.57
N THR A 143 2.89 18.10 -11.85
CA THR A 143 2.21 18.98 -12.82
C THR A 143 0.74 18.63 -13.03
N GLN A 144 0.36 17.36 -12.88
CA GLN A 144 -1.01 16.88 -13.05
C GLN A 144 -1.79 16.99 -11.74
N ARG A 145 -2.33 18.18 -11.46
CA ARG A 145 -2.96 18.51 -10.17
C ARG A 145 -4.40 18.02 -10.08
N ASP A 146 -4.56 16.71 -9.98
CA ASP A 146 -5.82 16.03 -9.76
C ASP A 146 -5.63 14.78 -8.86
N CYS A 147 -6.74 14.13 -8.48
CA CYS A 147 -6.71 12.98 -7.58
C CYS A 147 -5.91 11.78 -8.13
N ALA A 148 -6.10 11.43 -9.40
CA ALA A 148 -5.35 10.38 -10.08
C ALA A 148 -3.88 10.79 -10.34
N GLY A 149 -3.65 12.08 -10.57
CA GLY A 149 -2.34 12.68 -10.77
C GLY A 149 -1.50 12.63 -9.52
N LEU A 150 -2.08 12.81 -8.33
CA LEU A 150 -1.39 12.61 -7.05
C LEU A 150 -0.92 11.16 -6.90
N VAL A 151 -1.79 10.18 -7.19
CA VAL A 151 -1.44 8.75 -7.16
C VAL A 151 -0.29 8.48 -8.12
N ARG A 152 -0.43 8.85 -9.39
CA ARG A 152 0.59 8.60 -10.42
C ARG A 152 1.92 9.28 -10.12
N PHE A 153 1.88 10.52 -9.60
CA PHE A 153 3.07 11.22 -9.14
C PHE A 153 3.77 10.45 -8.01
N ALA A 154 3.02 10.09 -6.97
CA ALA A 154 3.59 9.37 -5.83
C ALA A 154 4.13 8.00 -6.22
N VAL A 155 3.44 7.24 -7.09
CA VAL A 155 3.98 5.98 -7.64
C VAL A 155 5.25 6.25 -8.44
N GLY A 156 5.21 7.20 -9.38
CA GLY A 156 6.35 7.51 -10.25
C GLY A 156 7.58 8.01 -9.50
N GLU A 157 7.41 8.70 -8.37
CA GLU A 157 8.50 9.11 -7.50
C GLU A 157 8.98 7.97 -6.60
N THR A 158 8.09 7.09 -6.13
CA THR A 158 8.45 5.89 -5.32
C THR A 158 9.30 4.88 -6.09
N LEU A 159 9.09 4.76 -7.41
CA LEU A 159 9.83 3.80 -8.25
C LEU A 159 11.23 4.30 -8.68
N ARG A 160 11.56 5.56 -8.39
CA ARG A 160 12.89 6.13 -8.67
C ARG A 160 13.89 5.73 -7.59
N PRO A 161 15.20 5.74 -7.90
CA PRO A 161 16.22 5.68 -6.87
C PRO A 161 16.14 6.90 -5.95
N HIS A 162 16.10 6.69 -4.63
CA HIS A 162 15.95 7.77 -3.64
C HIS A 162 17.31 8.35 -3.21
N ASP A 163 18.12 8.80 -4.18
CA ASP A 163 19.43 9.40 -3.91
C ASP A 163 19.35 10.82 -3.30
N THR A 164 20.49 11.38 -2.91
CA THR A 164 20.55 12.74 -2.32
C THR A 164 20.02 13.84 -3.25
N ARG A 165 20.09 13.65 -4.58
CA ARG A 165 19.51 14.61 -5.53
C ARG A 165 17.99 14.51 -5.51
N TRP A 166 17.45 13.30 -5.50
CA TRP A 166 16.03 13.03 -5.40
C TRP A 166 15.43 13.56 -4.09
N LEU A 167 16.10 13.34 -2.95
CA LEU A 167 15.68 13.85 -1.65
C LEU A 167 15.58 15.38 -1.64
N ARG A 168 16.58 16.07 -2.19
CA ARG A 168 16.55 17.54 -2.35
C ARG A 168 15.41 18.00 -3.24
N ALA A 169 15.20 17.32 -4.37
CA ALA A 169 14.14 17.66 -5.31
C ALA A 169 12.72 17.46 -4.74
N ASN A 170 12.58 16.57 -3.75
CA ASN A 170 11.33 16.28 -3.05
C ASN A 170 11.23 16.94 -1.66
N GLY A 171 12.13 17.88 -1.33
CA GLY A 171 12.07 18.65 -0.08
C GLY A 171 12.35 17.84 1.19
N MET A 172 12.96 16.65 1.08
CA MET A 172 13.27 15.74 2.20
C MET A 172 14.72 15.89 2.65
N THR A 173 15.08 17.09 3.12
CA THR A 173 16.47 17.44 3.46
C THR A 173 16.68 17.74 4.94
N SER A 174 15.61 17.91 5.73
CA SER A 174 15.76 18.18 7.16
C SER A 174 16.20 16.92 7.91
N LEU A 175 16.84 17.10 9.07
CA LEU A 175 17.20 15.98 9.94
C LEU A 175 15.97 15.15 10.33
N ALA A 176 14.83 15.80 10.58
CA ALA A 176 13.57 15.11 10.86
C ALA A 176 13.11 14.25 9.68
N ASP A 177 13.36 14.70 8.44
CA ASP A 177 13.03 13.91 7.25
C ASP A 177 13.98 12.71 7.12
N THR A 178 15.28 12.88 7.34
CA THR A 178 16.26 11.83 7.04
C THR A 178 16.46 10.81 8.16
N SER A 179 16.02 11.11 9.39
CA SER A 179 16.25 10.24 10.58
C SER A 179 15.49 8.91 10.56
N SER A 180 14.45 8.78 9.73
CA SER A 180 13.64 7.55 9.62
C SER A 180 13.14 7.37 8.19
N MET A 181 14.06 7.25 7.24
CA MET A 181 13.72 6.91 5.87
C MET A 181 13.38 5.43 5.73
N PRO A 182 12.39 5.07 4.91
CA PRO A 182 12.15 3.67 4.57
C PRO A 182 13.40 3.05 3.91
N PRO A 183 13.56 1.72 3.98
CA PRO A 183 14.64 1.04 3.26
C PRO A 183 14.52 1.29 1.75
N GLU A 184 15.66 1.34 1.05
CA GLU A 184 15.66 1.59 -0.39
C GLU A 184 14.96 0.47 -1.17
N LEU A 185 14.16 0.87 -2.16
CA LEU A 185 13.36 -0.04 -2.95
C LEU A 185 14.22 -0.75 -4.03
N GLN A 186 14.52 -2.02 -3.78
CA GLN A 186 15.31 -2.84 -4.69
C GLN A 186 14.42 -3.36 -5.83
N LEU A 187 14.42 -2.67 -6.98
CA LEU A 187 13.60 -3.02 -8.14
C LEU A 187 14.43 -3.44 -9.35
N SER A 188 13.90 -4.37 -10.14
CA SER A 188 14.38 -4.67 -11.49
C SER A 188 14.16 -3.49 -12.45
N ALA A 189 14.80 -3.51 -13.62
CA ALA A 189 14.58 -2.48 -14.64
C ALA A 189 13.12 -2.45 -15.14
N SER A 190 12.45 -3.60 -15.24
CA SER A 190 11.03 -3.66 -15.65
C SER A 190 10.12 -3.03 -14.60
N GLN A 191 10.32 -3.37 -13.32
CA GLN A 191 9.54 -2.85 -12.20
C GLN A 191 9.64 -1.32 -12.07
N ARG A 192 10.82 -0.73 -12.34
CA ARG A 192 10.98 0.74 -12.38
C ARG A 192 10.19 1.40 -13.51
N GLY A 193 9.89 0.65 -14.57
CA GLY A 193 9.14 1.10 -15.74
C GLY A 193 7.62 1.11 -15.55
N ILE A 194 7.08 0.55 -14.47
CA ILE A 194 5.63 0.39 -14.23
C ILE A 194 4.88 1.73 -14.35
N ALA A 195 5.42 2.82 -13.78
CA ALA A 195 4.79 4.14 -13.84
C ALA A 195 4.66 4.73 -15.27
N ASN A 196 5.30 4.13 -16.27
CA ASN A 196 5.20 4.51 -17.68
C ASN A 196 4.34 3.55 -18.52
N ARG A 197 3.75 2.52 -17.89
CA ARG A 197 3.01 1.44 -18.55
C ARG A 197 1.66 1.17 -17.90
N TRP A 198 0.97 2.23 -17.48
CA TRP A 198 -0.41 2.11 -16.98
C TRP A 198 -1.33 1.59 -18.09
N THR A 199 -2.16 0.60 -17.76
CA THR A 199 -3.19 0.07 -18.65
C THR A 199 -4.37 1.04 -18.70
N GLN A 200 -4.72 1.49 -19.90
CA GLN A 200 -5.86 2.37 -20.17
C GLN A 200 -7.15 1.57 -20.33
N LEU A 201 -8.30 2.24 -20.40
CA LEU A 201 -9.61 1.57 -20.50
C LEU A 201 -9.76 0.71 -21.76
N ASP A 202 -9.14 1.15 -22.86
CA ASP A 202 -9.09 0.46 -24.16
C ASP A 202 -8.08 -0.69 -24.21
N GLY A 203 -7.33 -0.92 -23.12
CA GLY A 203 -6.31 -1.96 -23.00
C GLY A 203 -4.92 -1.57 -23.50
N SER A 204 -4.74 -0.37 -24.07
CA SER A 204 -3.41 0.16 -24.41
C SER A 204 -2.62 0.50 -23.14
N THR A 205 -1.29 0.63 -23.24
CA THR A 205 -0.44 1.05 -22.10
C THR A 205 0.23 2.39 -22.36
N GLY A 206 0.45 3.17 -21.30
CA GLY A 206 1.18 4.44 -21.40
C GLY A 206 1.48 5.10 -20.05
N ALA A 207 2.10 6.28 -20.09
CA ALA A 207 2.49 7.03 -18.88
C ALA A 207 1.32 7.73 -18.17
N TYR A 208 0.11 7.62 -18.70
CA TYR A 208 -1.10 8.26 -18.19
C TYR A 208 -2.19 7.23 -17.93
N ALA A 209 -2.92 7.41 -16.83
CA ALA A 209 -4.18 6.72 -16.55
C ALA A 209 -5.14 7.67 -15.83
N SER A 210 -6.41 7.63 -16.22
CA SER A 210 -7.49 8.30 -15.49
C SER A 210 -7.78 7.59 -14.17
N ALA A 211 -8.55 8.23 -13.28
CA ALA A 211 -8.97 7.63 -12.01
C ALA A 211 -9.66 6.26 -12.22
N ILE A 212 -10.60 6.21 -13.18
CA ILE A 212 -11.31 4.98 -13.51
C ILE A 212 -10.39 3.90 -14.10
N ALA A 213 -9.39 4.27 -14.91
CA ALA A 213 -8.41 3.33 -15.44
C ALA A 213 -7.49 2.78 -14.34
N LEU A 214 -7.05 3.63 -13.40
CA LEU A 214 -6.25 3.19 -12.25
C LEU A 214 -6.98 2.10 -11.44
N ILE A 215 -8.29 2.26 -11.26
CA ILE A 215 -9.10 1.34 -10.46
C ILE A 215 -9.52 0.09 -11.22
N GLN A 216 -9.96 0.23 -12.47
CA GLN A 216 -10.48 -0.92 -13.24
C GLN A 216 -9.40 -1.78 -13.88
N ARG A 217 -8.19 -1.23 -14.09
CA ARG A 217 -7.14 -1.88 -14.93
C ARG A 217 -5.77 -1.99 -14.28
N ASN A 218 -5.53 -1.29 -13.18
CA ASN A 218 -4.20 -1.21 -12.54
C ASN A 218 -4.25 -1.43 -11.02
N SER A 219 -5.43 -1.81 -10.53
CA SER A 219 -5.66 -2.12 -9.12
C SER A 219 -6.65 -3.27 -9.01
N ARG A 220 -6.57 -3.96 -7.89
CA ARG A 220 -7.52 -5.00 -7.49
C ARG A 220 -8.35 -4.53 -6.32
N PHE A 221 -9.59 -4.99 -6.28
CA PHE A 221 -10.48 -4.77 -5.16
C PHE A 221 -9.96 -5.46 -3.89
N VAL A 222 -10.03 -4.76 -2.75
CA VAL A 222 -9.66 -5.27 -1.42
C VAL A 222 -10.91 -5.53 -0.60
N SER A 223 -11.70 -4.49 -0.34
CA SER A 223 -12.86 -4.56 0.54
C SER A 223 -13.80 -3.35 0.39
N LYS A 224 -15.04 -3.49 0.82
CA LYS A 224 -15.97 -2.38 1.09
C LYS A 224 -15.85 -1.83 2.52
N ASP A 225 -15.01 -2.43 3.36
CA ASP A 225 -14.68 -1.95 4.69
C ASP A 225 -13.33 -1.23 4.65
N VAL A 226 -13.34 0.08 4.96
CA VAL A 226 -12.14 0.93 5.01
C VAL A 226 -11.11 0.43 6.03
N ASN A 227 -11.53 -0.29 7.07
CA ASN A 227 -10.62 -0.82 8.09
C ASN A 227 -9.71 -1.95 7.54
N GLN A 228 -10.01 -2.47 6.35
CA GLN A 228 -9.15 -3.44 5.65
C GLN A 228 -8.06 -2.77 4.79
N ALA A 229 -8.03 -1.43 4.72
CA ALA A 229 -7.03 -0.70 3.95
C ALA A 229 -5.65 -0.77 4.61
N LEU A 230 -4.64 -1.04 3.79
CA LEU A 230 -3.22 -0.88 4.16
C LEU A 230 -2.70 0.45 3.62
N PRO A 231 -1.73 1.11 4.28
CA PRO A 231 -1.19 2.37 3.78
C PRO A 231 -0.75 2.25 2.31
N GLY A 232 -1.15 3.26 1.51
CA GLY A 232 -1.01 3.29 0.06
C GLY A 232 -2.17 2.69 -0.73
N ASP A 233 -3.13 2.03 -0.08
CA ASP A 233 -4.37 1.61 -0.74
C ASP A 233 -5.24 2.83 -1.08
N LEU A 234 -6.07 2.67 -2.12
CA LEU A 234 -6.88 3.72 -2.73
C LEU A 234 -8.35 3.53 -2.32
N LEU A 235 -8.99 4.59 -1.83
CA LEU A 235 -10.43 4.65 -1.68
C LEU A 235 -11.00 5.24 -2.96
N PHE A 236 -11.92 4.52 -3.60
CA PHE A 236 -12.55 4.98 -4.83
C PHE A 236 -14.00 5.36 -4.61
N PHE A 237 -14.35 6.55 -5.09
CA PHE A 237 -15.71 7.08 -5.08
C PHE A 237 -16.21 7.33 -6.50
N ASP A 238 -17.36 6.73 -6.82
CA ASP A 238 -18.09 6.98 -8.05
C ASP A 238 -19.01 8.20 -7.87
N GLN A 239 -18.65 9.31 -8.51
CA GLN A 239 -19.45 10.54 -8.55
C GLN A 239 -19.99 10.81 -9.96
N GLY A 240 -20.20 9.77 -10.77
CA GLY A 240 -20.62 9.90 -12.16
C GLY A 240 -19.47 10.36 -13.06
N ASP A 241 -19.55 11.56 -13.61
CA ASP A 241 -18.51 12.08 -14.50
C ASP A 241 -17.23 12.48 -13.75
N ASP A 242 -17.32 12.72 -12.44
CA ASP A 242 -16.23 13.22 -11.58
C ASP A 242 -15.66 12.16 -10.62
N GLN A 243 -15.27 11.01 -11.18
CA GLN A 243 -14.65 9.90 -10.44
C GLN A 243 -13.52 10.37 -9.51
N HIS A 244 -13.53 9.94 -8.24
CA HIS A 244 -12.63 10.48 -7.22
C HIS A 244 -11.82 9.41 -6.49
N LEU A 245 -10.54 9.72 -6.26
CA LEU A 245 -9.59 8.86 -5.56
C LEU A 245 -9.08 9.55 -4.31
N MET A 246 -9.02 8.79 -3.23
CA MET A 246 -8.31 9.18 -2.02
C MET A 246 -7.29 8.11 -1.63
N ILE A 247 -6.25 8.50 -0.91
CA ILE A 247 -5.14 7.63 -0.53
C ILE A 247 -5.19 7.43 0.98
N TRP A 248 -5.22 6.17 1.41
CA TRP A 248 -5.09 5.82 2.82
C TRP A 248 -3.63 5.91 3.26
N LEU A 249 -3.34 6.74 4.27
CA LEU A 249 -2.00 6.93 4.83
C LEU A 249 -1.88 6.41 6.27
N ASP A 250 -2.67 5.39 6.62
CA ASP A 250 -2.77 4.78 7.96
C ASP A 250 -3.39 5.69 9.04
N ARG A 251 -2.99 6.96 9.12
CA ARG A 251 -3.50 7.90 10.13
C ARG A 251 -4.56 8.85 9.62
N TYR A 252 -4.56 9.11 8.32
CA TYR A 252 -5.51 9.99 7.66
C TYR A 252 -5.59 9.64 6.18
N ILE A 253 -6.57 10.24 5.50
CA ILE A 253 -6.82 10.11 4.08
C ILE A 253 -6.33 11.38 3.39
N ALA A 254 -5.47 11.23 2.39
CA ALA A 254 -4.99 12.33 1.56
C ALA A 254 -5.68 12.30 0.19
N TYR A 255 -6.05 13.45 -0.34
CA TYR A 255 -6.64 13.56 -1.67
C TYR A 255 -6.40 14.94 -2.28
N HIS A 256 -6.76 15.07 -3.56
CA HIS A 256 -6.75 16.33 -4.28
C HIS A 256 -8.14 16.60 -4.86
N THR A 257 -8.67 17.81 -4.71
CA THR A 257 -10.04 18.19 -5.11
C THR A 257 -10.29 18.20 -6.61
N GLY A 258 -9.22 18.20 -7.42
CA GLY A 258 -9.27 18.33 -8.88
C GLY A 258 -9.22 19.79 -9.36
N THR A 259 -9.17 20.74 -8.42
CA THR A 259 -9.15 22.17 -8.70
C THR A 259 -7.96 22.83 -8.01
N VAL A 260 -7.38 23.84 -8.65
CA VAL A 260 -6.28 24.65 -8.10
C VAL A 260 -6.62 26.12 -8.32
N THR A 261 -6.38 26.94 -7.30
CA THR A 261 -6.48 28.40 -7.39
C THR A 261 -5.14 29.03 -6.95
N PRO A 262 -4.94 30.35 -7.14
CA PRO A 262 -3.72 31.01 -6.67
C PRO A 262 -3.45 30.87 -5.16
N THR A 263 -4.49 30.61 -4.36
CA THR A 263 -4.39 30.51 -2.88
C THR A 263 -4.70 29.11 -2.36
N ASP A 264 -5.15 28.20 -3.21
CA ASP A 264 -5.53 26.84 -2.83
C ASP A 264 -4.88 25.82 -3.76
N THR A 265 -4.08 24.95 -3.17
CA THR A 265 -3.35 23.90 -3.90
C THR A 265 -4.19 22.70 -4.28
N GLY A 266 -5.44 22.63 -3.82
CA GLY A 266 -6.37 21.51 -4.01
C GLY A 266 -6.08 20.29 -3.15
N LEU A 267 -4.95 20.24 -2.44
CA LEU A 267 -4.62 19.16 -1.52
C LEU A 267 -5.47 19.23 -0.25
N ARG A 268 -5.91 18.07 0.25
CA ARG A 268 -6.70 17.93 1.48
C ARG A 268 -6.27 16.67 2.25
N ALA A 269 -6.35 16.77 3.58
CA ALA A 269 -6.18 15.67 4.51
C ALA A 269 -7.42 15.60 5.40
N VAL A 270 -7.92 14.40 5.65
CA VAL A 270 -9.09 14.18 6.52
C VAL A 270 -8.88 12.92 7.36
N ALA A 271 -9.25 12.96 8.65
CA ALA A 271 -9.27 11.75 9.45
C ALA A 271 -10.38 10.82 8.97
N VAL A 272 -10.16 9.51 8.98
CA VAL A 272 -11.20 8.55 8.55
C VAL A 272 -12.46 8.66 9.40
N SER A 273 -12.32 8.93 10.70
CA SER A 273 -13.44 9.16 11.62
C SER A 273 -14.34 10.32 11.18
N ASP A 274 -13.73 11.39 10.66
CA ASP A 274 -14.45 12.58 10.21
C ASP A 274 -15.12 12.29 8.86
N LEU A 275 -14.44 11.57 7.97
CA LEU A 275 -14.99 11.17 6.68
C LEU A 275 -16.18 10.21 6.84
N MET A 276 -16.14 9.31 7.84
CA MET A 276 -17.27 8.42 8.16
C MET A 276 -18.49 9.17 8.66
N GLN A 277 -18.31 10.35 9.27
CA GLN A 277 -19.39 11.20 9.78
C GLN A 277 -19.66 12.41 8.88
N TRP A 278 -19.14 12.37 7.65
CA TRP A 278 -19.20 13.52 6.76
C TRP A 278 -20.64 13.91 6.44
N LYS A 279 -20.95 15.22 6.44
CA LYS A 279 -22.33 15.70 6.25
C LYS A 279 -22.92 15.28 4.91
N ASP A 280 -22.12 15.31 3.85
CA ASP A 280 -22.51 14.77 2.54
C ASP A 280 -22.23 13.26 2.53
N SER A 281 -23.28 12.46 2.68
CA SER A 281 -23.19 11.01 2.84
C SER A 281 -22.55 10.30 1.64
N ARG A 282 -22.51 10.95 0.46
CA ARG A 282 -21.87 10.42 -0.75
C ARG A 282 -20.37 10.17 -0.54
N TRP A 283 -19.75 10.85 0.43
CA TRP A 283 -18.32 10.72 0.74
C TRP A 283 -18.00 9.78 1.89
N GLN A 284 -19.01 9.20 2.54
CA GLN A 284 -18.78 8.28 3.66
C GLN A 284 -18.32 6.90 3.14
N PRO A 285 -17.16 6.37 3.55
CA PRO A 285 -16.65 5.08 3.06
C PRO A 285 -17.32 3.91 3.80
N LEU A 286 -18.62 3.75 3.59
CA LEU A 286 -19.46 2.72 4.21
C LEU A 286 -19.95 1.72 3.14
N ASP A 287 -20.08 0.44 3.51
CA ASP A 287 -20.48 -0.64 2.59
C ASP A 287 -21.82 -0.35 1.87
N GLY A 288 -22.78 0.27 2.57
CA GLY A 288 -24.07 0.65 2.01
C GLY A 288 -24.08 1.94 1.17
N ASN A 289 -22.97 2.68 1.07
CA ASN A 289 -22.91 3.90 0.26
C ASN A 289 -22.66 3.51 -1.22
N PRO A 290 -23.60 3.77 -2.15
CA PRO A 290 -23.42 3.42 -3.55
C PRO A 290 -22.30 4.21 -4.23
N ASN A 291 -21.95 5.40 -3.71
CA ASN A 291 -20.84 6.18 -4.22
C ASN A 291 -19.49 5.62 -3.76
N PHE A 292 -19.41 4.91 -2.63
CA PHE A 292 -18.15 4.29 -2.21
C PHE A 292 -17.99 2.93 -2.87
N VAL A 293 -17.18 2.86 -3.93
CA VAL A 293 -16.97 1.61 -4.67
C VAL A 293 -16.13 0.64 -3.86
N GLY A 294 -15.18 1.14 -3.07
CA GLY A 294 -14.41 0.35 -2.12
C GLY A 294 -12.96 0.77 -2.01
N VAL A 295 -12.20 -0.07 -1.31
CA VAL A 295 -10.75 -0.01 -1.17
C VAL A 295 -10.12 -0.84 -2.27
N PHE A 296 -9.12 -0.27 -2.93
CA PHE A 296 -8.37 -0.87 -4.02
C PHE A 296 -6.88 -0.82 -3.75
N ARG A 297 -6.17 -1.80 -4.29
CA ARG A 297 -4.72 -1.94 -4.14
C ARG A 297 -4.07 -2.07 -5.49
N LEU A 298 -3.02 -1.30 -5.72
CA LEU A 298 -2.25 -1.34 -6.97
C LEU A 298 -1.79 -2.78 -7.26
N ASP A 299 -1.96 -3.23 -8.50
CA ASP A 299 -1.86 -4.65 -8.86
C ASP A 299 -0.47 -5.25 -8.60
N PHE A 300 0.58 -4.47 -8.86
CA PHE A 300 1.96 -4.89 -8.64
C PHE A 300 2.30 -5.10 -7.15
N LEU A 301 1.50 -4.60 -6.20
CA LEU A 301 1.73 -4.86 -4.78
C LEU A 301 1.27 -6.26 -4.42
N THR A 302 2.03 -6.96 -3.58
CA THR A 302 1.60 -8.19 -2.91
C THR A 302 1.09 -7.90 -1.50
N PRO A 303 0.19 -8.75 -0.95
CA PRO A 303 -0.23 -8.67 0.45
C PRO A 303 0.92 -8.75 1.45
#